data_AF-X1LWJ7-F1
#
_entry.id   AF-X1LWJ7-F1
#
_cell.length_a   1.000
_cell.length_b   1.000
_cell.length_c   1.000
_cell.angle_alpha   90.00
_cell.angle_beta   90.00
_cell.angle_gamma   90.00
#
_symmetry.space_group_name_H-M   'P 1'
#
loop_
_entity.id
_entity.type
_entity.pdbx_description
1 polymer ?
#
loop_
_entity_poly.entity_id
_entity_poly.type
_entity_poly.pdbx_seq_one_letter_code
_entity_poly.pdbx_strand_id
1 'polypeptide(L)'
;MSDNKTSIEINNRTLSIEIDKIGKQADGSAFLRYGDTIMFATATSKKEMKEMKPFLPLIVDYRENTYAAGKIPGGFFKRQGRPSEREILVSRLIDRPVRTLFPEGYHYDTQIIALLLSADLENEPDALGIIAASAALYCSDIPFTTPVGAVKVGYINNEFIINPSTKQLEESPLNMMVVGTEEEILFSIFSSFD
;
A
#
# COMPACT_ATOMS: atom_id res chain seq x y z
N MET A 1 26.79 1.55 -1.90
CA MET A 1 25.34 1.39 -2.12
C MET A 1 24.66 1.95 -0.90
N SER A 2 23.65 2.81 -1.03
CA SER A 2 22.98 3.41 0.13
C SER A 2 22.38 2.29 0.99
N ASP A 3 22.68 2.26 2.29
CA ASP A 3 22.24 1.24 3.28
C ASP A 3 20.71 1.17 3.50
N ASN A 4 19.93 1.82 2.64
CA ASN A 4 18.49 2.05 2.80
C ASN A 4 17.64 1.26 1.79
N LYS A 5 18.22 0.26 1.11
CA LYS A 5 17.52 -0.56 0.12
C LYS A 5 17.51 -2.03 0.54
N THR A 6 16.35 -2.65 0.50
CA THR A 6 16.18 -4.11 0.64
C THR A 6 15.37 -4.68 -0.53
N SER A 7 15.54 -5.97 -0.82
CA SER A 7 14.80 -6.65 -1.88
C SER A 7 14.61 -8.14 -1.64
N ILE A 8 13.52 -8.68 -2.16
CA ILE A 8 13.17 -10.10 -2.16
C ILE A 8 12.58 -10.50 -3.52
N GLU A 9 12.77 -11.76 -3.92
CA GLU A 9 12.12 -12.34 -5.10
C GLU A 9 10.77 -12.95 -4.73
N ILE A 10 9.70 -12.53 -5.43
CA ILE A 10 8.36 -13.08 -5.30
C ILE A 10 7.84 -13.35 -6.71
N ASN A 11 7.40 -14.58 -6.98
CA ASN A 11 6.84 -14.96 -8.29
C ASN A 11 7.73 -14.55 -9.50
N ASN A 12 9.05 -14.79 -9.38
CA ASN A 12 10.08 -14.43 -10.37
C ASN A 12 10.19 -12.92 -10.67
N ARG A 13 9.76 -12.08 -9.74
CA ARG A 13 9.85 -10.62 -9.82
C ARG A 13 10.48 -10.10 -8.54
N THR A 14 11.41 -9.16 -8.69
CA THR A 14 12.02 -8.50 -7.53
C THR A 14 11.05 -7.48 -6.94
N LEU A 15 10.69 -7.67 -5.67
CA LEU A 15 10.12 -6.64 -4.81
C LEU A 15 11.27 -5.93 -4.11
N SER A 16 11.38 -4.61 -4.26
CA SER A 16 12.40 -3.81 -3.59
C SER A 16 11.79 -2.60 -2.89
N ILE A 17 12.35 -2.24 -1.74
CA ILE A 17 11.94 -1.10 -0.93
C ILE A 17 13.17 -0.25 -0.66
N GLU A 18 13.08 1.03 -0.96
CA GLU A 18 14.07 2.06 -0.66
C GLU A 18 13.46 3.07 0.31
N ILE A 19 13.98 3.17 1.53
CA ILE A 19 13.56 4.17 2.51
C ILE A 19 14.38 5.45 2.37
N ASP A 20 13.79 6.59 2.72
CA ASP A 20 14.42 7.93 2.69
C ASP A 20 15.04 8.35 1.36
N LYS A 21 14.66 7.69 0.26
CA LYS A 21 15.11 8.04 -1.08
C LYS A 21 14.55 9.40 -1.51
N ILE A 22 13.24 9.58 -1.34
CA ILE A 22 12.46 10.77 -1.67
C ILE A 22 11.44 11.02 -0.57
N GLY A 23 10.97 12.27 -0.40
CA GLY A 23 10.00 12.60 0.65
C GLY A 23 10.60 12.73 2.05
N LYS A 24 11.90 13.02 2.17
CA LYS A 24 12.66 13.14 3.44
C LYS A 24 12.14 14.13 4.49
N GLN A 25 11.13 14.93 4.16
CA GLN A 25 10.47 15.83 5.11
C GLN A 25 9.26 15.20 5.78
N ALA A 26 8.77 14.06 5.27
CA ALA A 26 7.82 13.24 5.98
C ALA A 26 8.52 12.53 7.14
N ASP A 27 7.73 12.13 8.15
CA ASP A 27 8.26 11.39 9.29
C ASP A 27 8.78 10.02 8.86
N GLY A 28 8.14 9.40 7.85
CA GLY A 28 8.70 8.25 7.15
C GLY A 28 8.26 8.17 5.69
N SER A 29 9.09 7.53 4.87
CA SER A 29 8.89 7.43 3.41
C SER A 29 9.44 6.13 2.85
N ALA A 30 8.67 5.51 1.95
CA ALA A 30 9.02 4.24 1.32
C ALA A 30 8.79 4.31 -0.20
N PHE A 31 9.86 4.10 -0.96
CA PHE A 31 9.83 3.95 -2.40
C PHE A 31 9.92 2.46 -2.76
N LEU A 32 8.78 1.89 -3.15
CA LEU A 32 8.63 0.47 -3.42
C LEU A 32 8.54 0.21 -4.93
N ARG A 33 9.18 -0.84 -5.40
CA ARG A 33 9.13 -1.31 -6.79
C ARG A 33 8.92 -2.82 -6.84
N TYR A 34 7.97 -3.26 -7.64
CA TYR A 34 7.74 -4.68 -7.96
C TYR A 34 7.55 -4.81 -9.47
N GLY A 35 8.52 -5.45 -10.14
CA GLY A 35 8.62 -5.34 -11.61
C GLY A 35 8.83 -3.89 -12.04
N ASP A 36 7.94 -3.38 -12.90
CA ASP A 36 7.95 -1.97 -13.34
C ASP A 36 6.84 -1.14 -12.65
N THR A 37 6.05 -1.75 -11.77
CA THR A 37 5.11 -1.04 -10.91
C THR A 37 5.82 -0.40 -9.72
N ILE A 38 5.59 0.90 -9.54
CA ILE A 38 6.24 1.71 -8.51
C ILE A 38 5.19 2.36 -7.62
N MET A 39 5.29 2.08 -6.31
CA MET A 39 4.48 2.66 -5.26
C MET A 39 5.33 3.55 -4.37
N PHE A 40 4.89 4.77 -4.10
CA PHE A 40 5.54 5.66 -3.15
C PHE A 40 4.59 5.99 -2.01
N ALA A 41 5.00 5.69 -0.78
CA ALA A 41 4.21 6.00 0.41
C ALA A 41 4.95 6.94 1.36
N THR A 42 4.19 7.81 2.01
CA THR A 42 4.66 8.67 3.10
C THR A 42 3.74 8.57 4.29
N ALA A 43 4.30 8.53 5.49
CA ALA A 43 3.59 8.66 6.75
C ALA A 43 3.99 9.96 7.43
N THR A 44 3.02 10.72 7.92
CA THR A 44 3.24 11.97 8.65
C THR A 44 2.31 12.05 9.84
N SER A 45 2.81 12.55 10.96
CA SER A 45 2.03 12.79 12.16
C SER A 45 2.36 14.16 12.75
N LYS A 46 1.35 14.80 13.34
CA LYS A 46 1.62 16.05 14.07
C LYS A 46 2.41 15.77 15.34
N LYS A 47 3.39 16.63 15.61
CA LYS A 47 4.18 16.61 16.86
C LYS A 47 3.39 17.13 18.06
N GLU A 48 2.40 17.97 17.82
CA GLU A 48 1.53 18.55 18.83
C GLU A 48 0.10 18.06 18.66
N MET A 49 -0.48 17.53 19.74
CA MET A 49 -1.88 17.14 19.79
C MET A 49 -2.74 18.41 19.96
N LYS A 50 -3.58 18.73 18.98
CA LYS A 50 -4.47 19.90 19.06
C LYS A 50 -5.57 19.71 20.09
N GLU A 51 -6.27 18.58 20.02
CA GLU A 51 -7.39 18.21 20.87
C GLU A 51 -7.37 16.70 21.07
N MET A 52 -7.65 16.25 22.30
CA MET A 52 -7.77 14.81 22.58
C MET A 52 -9.07 14.29 21.97
N LYS A 53 -8.94 13.51 20.89
CA LYS A 53 -10.06 12.85 20.22
C LYS A 53 -10.30 11.48 20.85
N PRO A 54 -11.54 11.01 20.99
CA PRO A 54 -11.83 9.67 21.54
C PRO A 54 -11.53 8.53 20.56
N PHE A 55 -10.73 8.78 19.52
CA PHE A 55 -10.40 7.84 18.45
C PHE A 55 -9.03 8.14 17.87
N LEU A 56 -8.47 7.22 17.08
CA LEU A 56 -7.26 7.42 16.29
C LEU A 56 -7.56 8.29 15.04
N PRO A 57 -7.08 9.55 14.96
CA PRO A 57 -7.29 10.41 13.80
C PRO A 57 -6.31 10.06 12.67
N LEU A 58 -6.50 8.88 12.08
CA LEU A 58 -5.74 8.37 10.95
C LEU A 58 -6.54 8.58 9.65
N ILE A 59 -5.90 9.22 8.67
CA ILE A 59 -6.39 9.37 7.29
C ILE A 59 -5.44 8.61 6.36
N VAL A 60 -6.00 7.83 5.44
CA VAL A 60 -5.25 7.08 4.45
C VAL A 60 -5.74 7.40 3.05
N ASP A 61 -4.87 8.00 2.24
CA ASP A 61 -5.14 8.39 0.86
C ASP A 61 -4.32 7.54 -0.10
N TYR A 62 -4.97 6.70 -0.88
CA TYR A 62 -4.38 6.00 -2.01
C TYR A 62 -4.77 6.71 -3.31
N ARG A 63 -3.79 6.95 -4.19
CA ARG A 63 -3.99 7.69 -5.45
C ARG A 63 -3.35 6.99 -6.64
N GLU A 64 -4.14 6.83 -7.70
CA GLU A 64 -3.67 6.35 -8.99
C GLU A 64 -3.63 7.52 -9.97
N ASN A 65 -2.43 8.06 -10.20
CA ASN A 65 -2.28 9.13 -11.18
C ASN A 65 -2.28 8.53 -12.60
N THR A 66 -3.02 9.12 -13.55
CA THR A 66 -3.09 8.58 -14.92
C THR A 66 -1.73 8.51 -15.62
N TYR A 67 -0.77 9.36 -15.21
CA TYR A 67 0.59 9.32 -15.72
C TYR A 67 1.28 7.98 -15.41
N ALA A 68 0.87 7.26 -14.37
CA ALA A 68 1.46 5.97 -14.01
C ALA A 68 1.29 4.94 -15.13
N ALA A 69 0.21 5.06 -15.91
CA ALA A 69 -0.07 4.26 -17.10
C ALA A 69 0.17 5.02 -18.42
N GLY A 70 0.92 6.14 -18.38
CA GLY A 70 1.20 6.96 -19.56
C GLY A 70 0.00 7.70 -20.17
N LYS A 71 -1.07 7.91 -19.39
CA LYS A 71 -2.33 8.52 -19.85
C LYS A 71 -2.51 9.94 -19.30
N ILE A 72 -3.15 10.80 -20.09
CA ILE A 72 -3.60 12.13 -19.66
C ILE A 72 -5.01 11.98 -19.04
N PRO A 73 -5.32 12.64 -17.90
CA PRO A 73 -6.65 12.57 -17.30
C PRO A 73 -7.75 12.96 -18.30
N GLY A 74 -8.84 12.21 -18.29
CA GLY A 74 -10.04 12.53 -19.06
C GLY A 74 -10.72 13.83 -18.58
N GLY A 75 -11.76 14.26 -19.30
CA GLY A 75 -12.55 15.44 -18.92
C GLY A 75 -11.98 16.79 -19.35
N PHE A 76 -12.69 17.87 -18.98
CA PHE A 76 -12.39 19.25 -19.40
C PHE A 76 -11.12 19.80 -18.76
N PHE A 77 -10.94 19.59 -17.45
CA PHE A 77 -9.84 20.17 -16.68
C PHE A 77 -8.50 19.44 -16.84
N LYS A 78 -8.47 18.22 -17.41
CA LYS A 78 -7.26 17.40 -17.61
C LYS A 78 -6.40 17.21 -16.34
N ARG A 79 -7.05 17.14 -15.17
CA ARG A 79 -6.42 16.96 -13.86
C ARG A 79 -7.11 15.85 -13.09
N GLN A 80 -6.38 15.22 -12.17
CA GLN A 80 -6.96 14.23 -11.26
C GLN A 80 -8.00 14.88 -10.38
N GLY A 81 -9.21 14.31 -10.39
CA GLY A 81 -10.34 14.76 -9.63
C GLY A 81 -10.43 14.06 -8.27
N ARG A 82 -11.66 13.90 -7.79
CA ARG A 82 -11.97 13.15 -6.57
C ARG A 82 -11.50 11.68 -6.69
N PRO A 83 -11.18 11.03 -5.56
CA PRO A 83 -10.94 9.59 -5.54
C PRO A 83 -12.06 8.79 -6.20
N SER A 84 -11.65 7.87 -7.07
CA SER A 84 -12.50 6.83 -7.63
C SER A 84 -12.92 5.83 -6.55
N GLU A 85 -13.94 5.02 -6.85
CA GLU A 85 -14.35 3.93 -5.96
C GLU A 85 -13.21 2.96 -5.67
N ARG A 86 -12.42 2.59 -6.69
CA ARG A 86 -11.23 1.76 -6.52
C ARG A 86 -10.23 2.41 -5.56
N GLU A 87 -9.90 3.69 -5.75
CA GLU A 87 -8.97 4.39 -4.86
C GLU A 87 -9.47 4.40 -3.41
N ILE A 88 -10.77 4.63 -3.20
CA ILE A 88 -11.39 4.60 -1.86
C ILE A 88 -11.32 3.20 -1.25
N LEU A 89 -11.58 2.15 -2.04
CA LEU A 89 -11.51 0.77 -1.57
C LEU A 89 -10.07 0.41 -1.16
N VAL A 90 -9.07 0.76 -1.98
CA VAL A 90 -7.65 0.50 -1.65
C VAL A 90 -7.21 1.31 -0.44
N SER A 91 -7.62 2.57 -0.30
CA SER A 91 -7.44 3.37 0.93
C SER A 91 -7.93 2.62 2.17
N ARG A 92 -9.11 2.00 2.10
CA ARG A 92 -9.66 1.19 3.20
C ARG A 92 -8.90 -0.11 3.42
N LEU A 93 -8.39 -0.74 2.36
CA LEU A 93 -7.54 -1.93 2.46
C LEU A 93 -6.23 -1.63 3.20
N ILE A 94 -5.67 -0.43 3.03
CA ILE A 94 -4.48 0.02 3.75
C ILE A 94 -4.83 0.42 5.19
N ASP A 95 -5.91 1.18 5.41
CA ASP A 95 -6.30 1.68 6.74
C ASP A 95 -6.60 0.56 7.75
N ARG A 96 -7.38 -0.45 7.34
CA ARG A 96 -7.85 -1.52 8.23
C ARG A 96 -6.73 -2.24 9.01
N PRO A 97 -5.67 -2.75 8.37
CA PRO A 97 -4.60 -3.45 9.07
C PRO A 97 -3.70 -2.51 9.87
N VAL A 98 -3.35 -1.33 9.35
CA VAL A 98 -2.40 -0.45 10.05
C VAL A 98 -3.04 0.17 11.30
N ARG A 99 -4.34 0.47 11.24
CA ARG A 99 -5.10 1.07 12.36
C ARG A 99 -5.06 0.21 13.62
N THR A 100 -5.06 -1.11 13.50
CA THR A 100 -5.06 -2.02 14.66
C THR A 100 -3.72 -2.12 15.36
N LEU A 101 -2.65 -1.66 14.70
CA LEU A 101 -1.27 -1.76 15.19
C LEU A 101 -0.75 -0.47 15.83
N PHE A 102 -1.55 0.61 15.83
CA PHE A 102 -1.23 1.80 16.61
C PHE A 102 -1.41 1.52 18.12
N PRO A 103 -0.53 2.04 18.97
CA PRO A 103 -0.65 1.87 20.41
C PRO A 103 -1.93 2.53 20.94
N GLU A 104 -2.48 1.95 22.00
CA GLU A 104 -3.62 2.52 22.69
C GLU A 104 -3.29 3.94 23.20
N GLY A 105 -4.24 4.87 23.06
CA GLY A 105 -4.04 6.27 23.45
C GLY A 105 -3.29 7.12 22.42
N TYR A 106 -2.98 6.59 21.23
CA TYR A 106 -2.40 7.41 20.16
C TYR A 106 -3.45 8.29 19.48
N HIS A 107 -3.37 9.61 19.72
CA HIS A 107 -4.37 10.59 19.27
C HIS A 107 -3.78 11.73 18.42
N TYR A 108 -2.61 11.55 17.83
CA TYR A 108 -1.98 12.52 16.95
C TYR A 108 -2.54 12.41 15.54
N ASP A 109 -2.93 13.55 14.95
CA ASP A 109 -3.40 13.61 13.56
C ASP A 109 -2.33 13.01 12.63
N THR A 110 -2.67 11.88 12.02
CA THR A 110 -1.75 11.08 11.22
C THR A 110 -2.31 10.88 9.82
N GLN A 111 -1.46 11.10 8.82
CA GLN A 111 -1.82 10.90 7.41
C GLN A 111 -0.82 9.95 6.75
N ILE A 112 -1.37 8.98 6.04
CA ILE A 112 -0.63 8.10 5.13
C ILE A 112 -1.10 8.43 3.72
N ILE A 113 -0.16 8.69 2.82
CA ILE A 113 -0.45 8.88 1.40
C ILE A 113 0.33 7.81 0.63
N ALA A 114 -0.38 7.01 -0.17
CA ALA A 114 0.19 6.03 -1.09
C ALA A 114 -0.09 6.45 -2.54
N LEU A 115 0.96 6.71 -3.30
CA LEU A 115 0.91 7.20 -4.67
C LEU A 115 1.45 6.14 -5.63
N LEU A 116 0.60 5.70 -6.56
CA LEU A 116 1.05 4.90 -7.69
C LEU A 116 1.78 5.81 -8.68
N LEU A 117 3.10 5.61 -8.80
CA LEU A 117 3.96 6.41 -9.68
C LEU A 117 4.12 5.78 -11.07
N SER A 118 4.12 4.46 -11.15
CA SER A 118 4.22 3.72 -12.40
C SER A 118 3.42 2.43 -12.29
N ALA A 119 2.72 2.05 -13.35
CA ALA A 119 1.93 0.84 -13.46
C ALA A 119 2.35 0.11 -14.74
N ASP A 120 2.81 -1.14 -14.59
CA ASP A 120 3.24 -1.97 -15.72
C ASP A 120 2.08 -2.76 -16.36
N LEU A 121 0.87 -2.66 -15.81
CA LEU A 121 -0.35 -3.37 -16.22
C LEU A 121 -0.26 -4.90 -16.10
N GLU A 122 0.77 -5.40 -15.41
CA GLU A 122 0.92 -6.82 -15.08
C GLU A 122 0.78 -7.05 -13.57
N ASN A 123 1.22 -6.10 -12.74
CA ASN A 123 1.20 -6.21 -11.29
C ASN A 123 0.11 -5.32 -10.68
N GLU A 124 -0.78 -5.92 -9.90
CA GLU A 124 -1.80 -5.16 -9.18
C GLU A 124 -1.18 -4.34 -8.03
N PRO A 125 -1.46 -3.02 -7.95
CA PRO A 125 -0.78 -2.11 -7.03
C PRO A 125 -1.34 -2.08 -5.60
N ASP A 126 -2.47 -2.74 -5.33
CA ASP A 126 -3.16 -2.66 -4.04
C ASP A 126 -2.35 -3.29 -2.90
N ALA A 127 -1.80 -4.49 -3.09
CA ALA A 127 -0.88 -5.11 -2.11
C ALA A 127 0.36 -4.23 -1.88
N LEU A 128 0.89 -3.63 -2.94
CA LEU A 128 2.05 -2.74 -2.88
C LEU A 128 1.77 -1.48 -2.04
N GLY A 129 0.54 -0.94 -2.11
CA GLY A 129 0.10 0.17 -1.28
C GLY A 129 0.17 -0.15 0.21
N ILE A 130 -0.23 -1.36 0.61
CA ILE A 130 -0.19 -1.82 2.01
C ILE A 130 1.25 -1.97 2.48
N ILE A 131 2.09 -2.65 1.70
CA ILE A 131 3.52 -2.85 2.03
C ILE A 131 4.25 -1.50 2.13
N ALA A 132 4.01 -0.59 1.18
CA ALA A 132 4.66 0.71 1.17
C ALA A 132 4.20 1.58 2.37
N ALA A 133 2.91 1.59 2.69
CA ALA A 133 2.39 2.28 3.87
C ALA A 133 2.98 1.72 5.17
N SER A 134 3.06 0.38 5.28
CA SER A 134 3.69 -0.27 6.42
C SER A 134 5.16 0.10 6.56
N ALA A 135 5.91 0.08 5.46
CA ALA A 135 7.33 0.42 5.48
C ALA A 135 7.54 1.89 5.87
N ALA A 136 6.73 2.80 5.33
CA ALA A 136 6.79 4.23 5.66
C ALA A 136 6.45 4.51 7.13
N LEU A 137 5.47 3.81 7.72
CA LEU A 137 5.18 3.91 9.14
C LEU A 137 6.33 3.34 9.99
N TYR A 138 6.80 2.14 9.65
CA TYR A 138 7.82 1.43 10.42
C TYR A 138 9.17 2.15 10.43
N CYS A 139 9.51 2.87 9.36
CA CYS A 139 10.75 3.67 9.30
C CYS A 139 10.60 5.09 9.85
N SER A 140 9.43 5.46 10.39
CA SER A 140 9.18 6.80 10.94
C SER A 140 9.43 6.90 12.44
N ASP A 141 9.29 8.10 13.00
CA ASP A 141 9.26 8.33 14.45
C ASP A 141 7.87 8.12 15.09
N ILE A 142 6.87 7.76 14.28
CA ILE A 142 5.53 7.36 14.73
C ILE A 142 5.66 6.02 15.47
N PRO A 143 5.01 5.81 16.63
CA PRO A 143 5.14 4.59 17.42
C PRO A 143 4.37 3.43 16.77
N PHE A 144 4.85 2.96 15.63
CA PHE A 144 4.33 1.84 14.86
C PHE A 144 5.45 0.80 14.74
N THR A 145 5.41 -0.23 15.58
CA THR A 145 6.54 -1.16 15.77
C THR A 145 6.39 -2.49 15.06
N THR A 146 5.24 -2.74 14.44
CA THR A 146 4.93 -4.04 13.85
C THR A 146 4.63 -3.86 12.37
N PRO A 147 5.57 -4.18 11.46
CA PRO A 147 5.31 -4.08 10.04
C PRO A 147 4.32 -5.17 9.59
N VAL A 148 3.58 -4.85 8.52
CA VAL A 148 2.57 -5.70 7.89
C VAL A 148 2.99 -6.03 6.47
N GLY A 149 2.91 -7.31 6.13
CA GLY A 149 3.03 -7.81 4.76
C GLY A 149 1.66 -7.96 4.11
N ALA A 150 1.62 -7.88 2.79
CA ALA A 150 0.41 -8.13 2.01
C ALA A 150 0.74 -8.91 0.73
N VAL A 151 -0.12 -9.85 0.36
CA VAL A 151 -0.03 -10.58 -0.90
C VAL A 151 -1.42 -10.79 -1.50
N LYS A 152 -1.47 -10.83 -2.82
CA LYS A 152 -2.62 -11.41 -3.54
C LYS A 152 -2.40 -12.90 -3.77
N VAL A 153 -3.45 -13.68 -3.63
CA VAL A 153 -3.44 -15.12 -3.84
C VAL A 153 -4.48 -15.45 -4.91
N GLY A 154 -4.00 -16.05 -6.00
CA GLY A 154 -4.82 -16.69 -7.03
C GLY A 154 -4.78 -18.21 -6.91
N TYR A 155 -5.66 -18.90 -7.62
CA TYR A 155 -5.72 -20.34 -7.71
C TYR A 155 -5.92 -20.75 -9.17
N ILE A 156 -4.89 -21.28 -9.83
CA ILE A 156 -4.89 -21.60 -11.26
C ILE A 156 -4.29 -22.99 -11.43
N ASN A 157 -4.87 -23.82 -12.30
CA ASN A 157 -4.38 -25.18 -12.57
C ASN A 157 -4.14 -26.02 -11.29
N ASN A 158 -5.06 -25.90 -10.33
CA ASN A 158 -4.98 -26.57 -9.02
C ASN A 158 -3.82 -26.11 -8.10
N GLU A 159 -3.21 -24.96 -8.38
CA GLU A 159 -2.10 -24.41 -7.60
C GLU A 159 -2.39 -23.00 -7.12
N PHE A 160 -1.97 -22.68 -5.89
CA PHE A 160 -1.99 -21.32 -5.38
C PHE A 160 -0.83 -20.52 -5.95
N ILE A 161 -1.13 -19.34 -6.50
CA ILE A 161 -0.14 -18.43 -7.06
C ILE A 161 -0.12 -17.15 -6.22
N ILE A 162 1.06 -16.79 -5.71
CA ILE A 162 1.29 -15.55 -4.99
C ILE A 162 1.57 -14.41 -5.96
N ASN A 163 0.90 -13.27 -5.75
CA ASN A 163 0.95 -12.10 -6.60
C ASN A 163 0.84 -12.48 -8.09
N PRO A 164 -0.26 -13.14 -8.50
CA PRO A 164 -0.50 -13.48 -9.90
C PRO A 164 -0.50 -12.20 -10.74
N SER A 165 -0.13 -12.32 -12.02
CA SER A 165 -0.29 -11.19 -12.95
C SER A 165 -1.78 -10.87 -13.17
N THR A 166 -2.09 -9.68 -13.67
CA THR A 166 -3.49 -9.29 -13.99
C THR A 166 -4.17 -10.33 -14.89
N LYS A 167 -3.46 -10.86 -15.91
CA LYS A 167 -3.98 -11.92 -16.80
C LYS A 167 -4.21 -13.24 -16.08
N GLN A 168 -3.28 -13.64 -15.19
CA GLN A 168 -3.46 -14.83 -14.37
C GLN A 168 -4.66 -14.68 -13.43
N LEU A 169 -4.86 -13.49 -12.87
CA LEU A 169 -5.99 -13.22 -11.96
C LEU A 169 -7.34 -13.30 -12.68
N GLU A 170 -7.41 -12.97 -13.98
CA GLU A 170 -8.61 -13.14 -14.82
C GLU A 170 -8.99 -14.61 -15.03
N GLU A 171 -8.00 -15.51 -15.05
CA GLU A 171 -8.20 -16.96 -15.18
C GLU A 171 -8.43 -17.66 -13.83
N SER A 172 -8.28 -16.93 -12.73
CA SER A 172 -8.27 -17.47 -11.38
C SER A 172 -9.67 -17.43 -10.75
N PRO A 173 -10.29 -18.57 -10.40
CA PRO A 173 -11.51 -18.61 -9.57
C PRO A 173 -11.35 -17.99 -8.18
N LEU A 174 -10.11 -17.77 -7.74
CA LEU A 174 -9.80 -17.14 -6.46
C LEU A 174 -9.11 -15.79 -6.68
N ASN A 175 -9.63 -14.73 -6.06
CA ASN A 175 -8.89 -13.49 -5.88
C ASN A 175 -8.96 -13.12 -4.40
N MET A 176 -7.88 -13.40 -3.67
CA MET A 176 -7.81 -13.16 -2.24
C MET A 176 -6.66 -12.22 -1.89
N MET A 177 -6.95 -11.16 -1.15
CA MET A 177 -5.93 -10.34 -0.49
C MET A 177 -5.71 -10.90 0.91
N VAL A 178 -4.46 -11.17 1.27
CA VAL A 178 -4.05 -11.62 2.61
C VAL A 178 -3.08 -10.62 3.19
N VAL A 179 -3.35 -10.15 4.41
CA VAL A 179 -2.52 -9.18 5.13
C VAL A 179 -2.24 -9.69 6.54
N GLY A 180 -0.98 -9.65 6.95
CA GLY A 180 -0.55 -10.20 8.22
C GLY A 180 0.78 -9.62 8.71
N THR A 181 1.05 -9.85 9.99
CA THR A 181 2.34 -9.61 10.63
C THR A 181 3.20 -10.88 10.52
N GLU A 182 4.34 -10.90 11.19
CA GLU A 182 5.14 -12.13 11.33
C GLU A 182 4.40 -13.22 12.14
N GLU A 183 3.58 -12.83 13.12
CA GLU A 183 2.96 -13.75 14.07
C GLU A 183 1.55 -14.19 13.65
N GLU A 184 0.79 -13.33 12.96
CA GLU A 184 -0.63 -13.57 12.71
C GLU A 184 -1.17 -12.95 11.42
N ILE A 185 -2.28 -13.51 10.94
CA ILE A 185 -3.08 -12.93 9.85
C ILE A 185 -4.02 -11.90 10.45
N LEU A 186 -3.92 -10.64 10.02
CA LEU A 186 -4.79 -9.57 10.48
C LEU A 186 -6.12 -9.56 9.73
N PHE A 187 -6.08 -9.69 8.41
CA PHE A 187 -7.30 -9.82 7.63
C PHE A 187 -7.04 -10.52 6.30
N SER A 188 -8.10 -11.15 5.79
CA SER A 188 -8.17 -11.62 4.40
C SER A 188 -9.49 -11.21 3.77
N ILE A 189 -9.46 -10.73 2.53
CA ILE A 189 -10.66 -10.45 1.74
C ILE A 189 -10.61 -11.32 0.50
N PHE A 190 -11.69 -12.03 0.23
CA PHE A 190 -11.84 -12.82 -0.98
C PHE A 190 -12.98 -12.27 -1.82
N SER A 191 -12.80 -12.31 -3.13
CA SER A 191 -13.87 -12.18 -4.12
C SER A 191 -13.84 -13.43 -4.98
N SER A 192 -14.96 -14.17 -5.01
CA SER A 192 -15.20 -15.21 -6.01
C SER A 192 -15.85 -14.57 -7.23
N PHE A 193 -15.35 -14.91 -8.42
CA PHE A 193 -16.06 -14.64 -9.66
C PHE A 193 -16.95 -15.86 -9.94
N ASP A 194 -18.27 -15.66 -9.87
CA ASP A 194 -19.27 -16.62 -10.36
C ASP A 194 -19.45 -16.47 -11.88
#